data_AF-A0A2Z6NU60-F1
#
_entry.id   AF-A0A2Z6NU60-F1
#
_cell.length_a   1.000
_cell.length_b   1.000
_cell.length_c   1.000
_cell.angle_alpha   90.00
_cell.angle_beta   90.00
_cell.angle_gamma   90.00
#
_symmetry.space_group_name_H-M   'P 1'
#
loop_
_entity.id
_entity.type
_entity.pdbx_description
1 polymer ?
#
loop_
_entity_poly.entity_id
_entity_poly.type
_entity_poly.pdbx_seq_one_letter_code
_entity_poly.pdbx_strand_id
1 'polypeptide(L)'
;MKETMNVFKEVFQMPDEYKQNLFSNDPSKPCKMFTSSINYDTEKVHLWRDILRHHCYPLEKWQHLWPQNPTTYRECVGDFSSEVKKLGSRIMNLI
;
A
#
# COMPACT_ATOMS: atom_id res chain seq x y z
N MET A 1 1.48 14.54 2.73
CA MET A 1 0.40 13.86 3.48
C MET A 1 -0.96 14.00 2.81
N LYS A 2 -1.49 15.22 2.58
CA LYS A 2 -2.81 15.40 1.91
C LYS A 2 -2.83 14.80 0.50
N GLU A 3 -1.82 15.07 -0.30
CA GLU A 3 -1.67 14.51 -1.66
C GLU A 3 -1.57 12.99 -1.64
N THR A 4 -0.72 12.43 -0.78
CA THR A 4 -0.60 10.98 -0.57
C THR A 4 -1.95 10.34 -0.21
N MET A 5 -2.74 10.97 0.67
CA MET A 5 -4.07 10.47 1.03
C MET A 5 -5.05 10.53 -0.14
N ASN A 6 -4.94 11.54 -1.01
CA ASN A 6 -5.79 11.65 -2.20
C ASN A 6 -5.47 10.55 -3.21
N VAL A 7 -4.18 10.29 -3.51
CA VAL A 7 -3.82 9.23 -4.45
C VAL A 7 -4.23 7.84 -3.95
N PHE A 8 -4.18 7.58 -2.64
CA PHE A 8 -4.76 6.34 -2.08
C PHE A 8 -6.27 6.26 -2.32
N LYS A 9 -7.02 7.34 -2.07
CA LYS A 9 -8.47 7.38 -2.34
C LYS A 9 -8.78 7.11 -3.81
N GLU A 10 -8.03 7.72 -4.71
CA GLU A 10 -8.18 7.52 -6.16
C GLU A 10 -8.01 6.04 -6.53
N VAL A 11 -6.99 5.36 -5.98
CA VAL A 11 -6.79 3.92 -6.20
C VAL A 11 -8.01 3.10 -5.77
N PHE A 12 -8.58 3.36 -4.59
CA PHE A 12 -9.76 2.63 -4.11
C PHE A 12 -11.05 2.98 -4.86
N GLN A 13 -11.12 4.16 -5.48
CA GLN A 13 -12.23 4.61 -6.32
C GLN A 13 -12.12 4.15 -7.78
N MET A 14 -11.02 3.50 -8.17
CA MET A 14 -10.87 2.96 -9.53
C MET A 14 -11.87 1.84 -9.83
N PRO A 15 -12.14 1.57 -11.13
CA PRO A 15 -12.98 0.46 -11.56
C PRO A 15 -12.52 -0.88 -10.99
N ASP A 16 -13.47 -1.80 -10.82
CA ASP A 16 -13.19 -3.11 -10.23
C ASP A 16 -12.22 -3.92 -11.10
N GLU A 17 -12.25 -3.76 -12.42
CA GLU A 17 -11.30 -4.40 -13.34
C GLU A 17 -9.86 -3.99 -13.04
N TYR A 18 -9.64 -2.71 -12.69
CA TYR A 18 -8.32 -2.23 -12.29
C TYR A 18 -7.90 -2.82 -10.95
N LYS A 19 -8.77 -2.74 -9.94
CA LYS A 19 -8.48 -3.21 -8.58
C LYS A 19 -8.28 -4.72 -8.52
N GLN A 20 -8.97 -5.49 -9.35
CA GLN A 20 -8.78 -6.94 -9.48
C GLN A 20 -7.35 -7.32 -9.85
N ASN A 21 -6.66 -6.52 -10.69
CA ASN A 21 -5.25 -6.76 -11.02
C ASN A 21 -4.31 -6.60 -9.81
N LEU A 22 -4.71 -5.76 -8.86
CA LEU A 22 -3.98 -5.57 -7.61
C LEU A 22 -4.34 -6.66 -6.58
N PHE A 23 -5.54 -7.24 -6.65
CA PHE A 23 -5.99 -8.24 -5.70
C PHE A 23 -5.10 -9.49 -5.71
N SER A 24 -4.77 -10.03 -4.53
CA SER A 24 -4.04 -11.29 -4.39
C SER A 24 -4.04 -11.81 -2.97
N ASN A 25 -4.31 -13.11 -2.81
CA ASN A 25 -4.14 -13.84 -1.55
C ASN A 25 -2.74 -14.43 -1.39
N ASP A 26 -1.83 -14.24 -2.36
CA ASP A 26 -0.46 -14.75 -2.27
C ASP A 26 0.36 -13.90 -1.28
N PRO A 27 0.85 -14.46 -0.16
CA PRO A 27 1.65 -13.73 0.81
C PRO A 27 2.97 -13.22 0.21
N SER A 28 3.49 -13.86 -0.84
CA SER A 28 4.74 -13.48 -1.50
C SER A 28 4.61 -12.26 -2.42
N LYS A 29 3.40 -11.96 -2.92
CA LYS A 29 3.17 -10.80 -3.80
C LYS A 29 3.48 -9.50 -3.05
N PRO A 30 4.43 -8.68 -3.52
CA PRO A 30 4.97 -7.55 -2.75
C PRO A 30 4.07 -6.32 -2.75
N CYS A 31 3.15 -6.20 -3.71
CA CYS A 31 2.10 -5.19 -3.74
C CYS A 31 0.77 -5.89 -4.03
N LYS A 32 -0.19 -5.77 -3.12
CA LYS A 32 -1.48 -6.47 -3.24
C LYS A 32 -2.61 -5.77 -2.54
N MET A 33 -3.80 -5.97 -3.08
CA MET A 33 -5.06 -5.72 -2.39
C MET A 33 -5.65 -7.01 -1.83
N PHE A 34 -6.32 -6.90 -0.68
CA PHE A 34 -7.10 -7.98 -0.08
C PHE A 34 -8.17 -7.40 0.86
N THR A 35 -9.27 -8.13 1.03
CA THR A 35 -10.39 -7.76 1.90
C THR A 35 -10.21 -8.43 3.27
N SER A 36 -10.47 -7.70 4.35
CA SER A 36 -10.30 -8.13 5.74
C SER A 36 -8.87 -8.52 6.15
N SER A 37 -8.42 -9.71 5.73
CA SER A 37 -7.08 -10.27 5.91
C SER A 37 -6.69 -11.17 4.73
N ILE A 38 -5.42 -11.56 4.65
CA ILE A 38 -4.95 -12.48 3.59
C ILE A 38 -5.52 -13.90 3.71
N ASN A 39 -6.05 -14.25 4.89
CA ASN A 39 -6.56 -15.57 5.23
C ASN A 39 -8.09 -15.56 5.32
N TYR A 40 -8.75 -14.77 4.46
CA TYR A 40 -10.19 -14.49 4.50
C TYR A 40 -11.03 -15.75 4.79
N ASP A 41 -10.80 -16.86 4.09
CA ASP A 41 -11.61 -18.08 4.22
C ASP A 41 -11.49 -18.79 5.59
N THR A 42 -10.46 -18.46 6.38
CA THR A 42 -10.14 -19.17 7.64
C THR A 42 -10.16 -18.28 8.88
N GLU A 43 -10.38 -16.97 8.71
CA GLU A 43 -10.42 -16.05 9.83
C GLU A 43 -11.71 -16.20 10.64
N LYS A 44 -11.62 -16.08 11.97
CA LYS A 44 -12.79 -16.22 12.86
C LYS A 44 -13.72 -15.02 12.82
N VAL A 45 -13.20 -13.85 12.45
CA VAL A 45 -13.91 -12.58 12.42
C VAL A 45 -13.46 -11.84 11.17
N HIS A 46 -14.41 -11.58 10.26
CA HIS A 46 -14.17 -10.74 9.11
C HIS A 46 -14.18 -9.26 9.51
N LEU A 47 -13.17 -8.52 9.06
CA LEU A 47 -13.06 -7.09 9.24
C LEU A 47 -13.66 -6.36 8.04
N TRP A 48 -14.53 -5.40 8.30
CA TRP A 48 -15.12 -4.56 7.26
C TRP A 48 -14.11 -3.52 6.75
N ARG A 49 -13.18 -3.97 5.91
CA ARG A 49 -12.14 -3.15 5.28
C ARG A 49 -11.55 -3.81 4.05
N ASP A 50 -11.10 -2.98 3.13
CA ASP A 50 -10.15 -3.37 2.09
C ASP A 50 -8.78 -2.77 2.39
N ILE A 51 -7.73 -3.51 2.02
CA ILE A 51 -6.34 -3.13 2.29
C ILE A 51 -5.59 -3.12 0.97
N LEU A 52 -4.80 -2.08 0.76
CA LEU A 52 -3.68 -2.07 -0.19
C LEU A 52 -2.39 -2.12 0.62
N ARG A 53 -1.58 -3.16 0.41
CA ARG A 53 -0.32 -3.38 1.12
C ARG A 53 0.82 -3.48 0.12
N HIS A 54 1.89 -2.73 0.36
CA HIS A 54 3.14 -2.86 -0.36
C HIS A 54 4.36 -2.53 0.52
N HIS A 55 5.52 -3.06 0.14
CA HIS A 55 6.79 -2.69 0.78
C HIS A 55 7.23 -1.28 0.35
N CYS A 56 7.79 -0.51 1.30
CA CYS A 56 8.20 0.88 1.08
C CYS A 56 9.70 1.15 1.21
N TYR A 57 10.51 0.22 1.70
CA TYR A 57 11.96 0.44 1.88
C TYR A 57 12.77 -0.83 1.59
N PRO A 58 13.91 -0.73 0.86
CA PRO A 58 14.39 0.45 0.13
C PRO A 58 13.54 0.76 -1.11
N LEU A 59 13.35 2.03 -1.45
CA LEU A 59 12.39 2.44 -2.49
C LEU A 59 12.75 1.90 -3.88
N GLU A 60 14.04 1.90 -4.21
CA GLU A 60 14.58 1.46 -5.49
C GLU A 60 14.23 -0.01 -5.77
N LYS A 61 14.10 -0.81 -4.70
CA LYS A 61 13.71 -2.22 -4.79
C LYS A 61 12.22 -2.43 -4.99
N TRP A 62 11.35 -1.52 -4.54
CA TRP A 62 9.92 -1.79 -4.42
C TRP A 62 9.02 -0.89 -5.25
N GLN A 63 9.41 0.36 -5.49
CA GLN A 63 8.55 1.38 -6.09
C GLN A 63 8.04 1.01 -7.49
N HIS A 64 8.84 0.28 -8.26
CA HIS A 64 8.46 -0.20 -9.60
C HIS A 64 7.34 -1.26 -9.60
N LEU A 65 7.05 -1.88 -8.44
CA LEU A 65 6.01 -2.90 -8.26
C LEU A 65 4.69 -2.32 -7.71
N TRP A 66 4.66 -1.05 -7.36
CA TRP A 66 3.47 -0.36 -6.86
C TRP A 66 2.47 -0.06 -7.99
N PRO A 67 1.22 0.36 -7.68
CA PRO A 67 0.28 0.84 -8.68
C PRO A 67 0.90 1.85 -9.63
N GLN A 68 0.64 1.67 -10.93
CA GLN A 68 1.01 2.64 -11.97
C GLN A 68 -0.04 3.74 -12.12
N ASN A 69 -1.28 3.46 -11.71
CA ASN A 69 -2.38 4.42 -11.73
C ASN A 69 -2.86 4.67 -10.28
N PRO A 70 -3.15 5.92 -9.90
CA PRO A 70 -2.91 7.14 -10.67
C PRO A 70 -1.42 7.35 -10.96
N THR A 71 -1.08 8.06 -12.04
CA THR A 71 0.31 8.23 -12.51
C THR A 71 1.22 8.87 -11.46
N THR A 72 0.65 9.69 -10.58
CA THR A 72 1.32 10.35 -9.46
C THR A 72 1.52 9.46 -8.24
N TYR A 73 0.92 8.26 -8.19
CA TYR A 73 0.93 7.38 -7.02
C TYR A 73 2.35 7.10 -6.52
N ARG A 74 3.23 6.67 -7.42
CA ARG A 74 4.58 6.23 -7.05
C ARG A 74 5.43 7.36 -6.49
N GLU A 75 5.33 8.55 -7.06
CA GLU A 75 6.04 9.74 -6.59
C GLU A 75 5.49 10.18 -5.23
N CYS A 76 4.18 10.46 -5.12
CA CYS A 76 3.57 10.94 -3.88
C CYS A 76 3.73 9.98 -2.69
N VAL A 77 3.64 8.66 -2.93
CA VAL A 77 3.81 7.65 -1.88
C VAL A 77 5.29 7.40 -1.58
N GLY A 78 6.19 7.56 -2.57
CA GLY A 78 7.63 7.44 -2.42
C GLY A 78 8.20 8.53 -1.52
N ASP A 79 7.86 9.79 -1.81
CA ASP A 79 8.28 10.96 -1.02
C ASP A 79 7.77 10.85 0.42
N PHE A 80 6.48 10.50 0.58
CA PHE A 80 5.90 10.29 1.90
C PHE A 80 6.60 9.16 2.67
N SER A 81 6.89 8.04 2.01
CA SER A 81 7.60 6.91 2.64
C SER A 81 9.00 7.29 3.11
N SER A 82 9.71 8.13 2.34
CA SER A 82 11.03 8.65 2.72
C SER A 82 10.96 9.51 3.97
N GLU A 83 10.00 10.43 4.05
CA GLU A 83 9.82 11.29 5.22
C GLU A 83 9.38 10.51 6.47
N VAL A 84 8.47 9.53 6.32
CA VAL A 84 8.07 8.64 7.41
C VAL A 84 9.26 7.81 7.91
N LYS A 85 10.13 7.34 7.01
CA LYS A 85 11.35 6.62 7.41
C LYS A 85 12.30 7.51 8.19
N LYS A 86 12.54 8.75 7.75
CA LYS A 86 13.36 9.73 8.49
C LYS A 86 12.81 9.99 9.89
N LEU A 87 11.50 10.19 10.00
CA LEU A 87 10.83 10.37 11.29
C LEU A 87 10.98 9.14 12.18
N GLY A 88 10.73 7.94 11.66
CA GLY A 88 10.88 6.68 12.38
C GLY A 88 12.30 6.47 12.89
N SER A 89 13.32 6.74 12.08
CA SER A 89 14.73 6.67 12.50
C SER A 89 15.04 7.66 13.63
N ARG A 90 14.51 8.89 13.59
CA ARG A 90 14.69 9.87 14.67
C ARG A 90 14.08 9.38 15.97
N ILE A 91 12.86 8.83 15.94
CA ILE A 91 12.19 8.29 17.14
C ILE A 91 12.99 7.11 17.71
N MET A 92 13.46 6.21 16.86
CA MET A 92 14.26 5.06 17.31
C MET A 92 15.60 5.46 17.94
N ASN A 93 16.18 6.60 17.56
CA ASN A 93 17.40 7.12 18.19
C ASN A 93 17.16 7.79 19.54
N LEU A 94 15.89 7.96 19.96
CA LEU A 94 15.53 8.50 21.27
C LEU A 94 15.22 7.41 22.30
N ILE A 95 15.21 6.14 21.89
CA ILE A 95 15.01 4.96 22.73
C ILE A 95 16.35 4.25 22.88
#